data_AF-A0A957CK05-F1
#
_entry.id   AF-A0A957CK05-F1
#
_cell.length_a   1.000
_cell.length_b   1.000
_cell.length_c   1.000
_cell.angle_alpha   90.00
_cell.angle_beta   90.00
_cell.angle_gamma   90.00
#
_symmetry.space_group_name_H-M   'P 1'
#
loop_
_entity.id
_entity.type
_entity.pdbx_description
1 polymer ?
#
loop_
_entity_poly.entity_id
_entity_poly.type
_entity_poly.pdbx_seq_one_letter_code
_entity_poly.pdbx_strand_id
1 'polypeptide(L)'
;MQQSTTPGRGGGIAGLLTSTVGRLLISFLIPAISFIVLWQGFIFLRDSDAPKLIISIVAIIWGVGGVALLFWVFNWLVEQLSDDWTARLQPYVFVGPAMAILIWYLALPTVRTFWISLFDRTSDNFVWFQNYVAVFTERSMIEAFRNNLMWLIVGTGLSVSFGLLIAVLADRSRFERVAKSLIFLPMAISFVGAGIIWNFIYEVKPVSAPQIGLLNALFVALGAQPQPFPAWTDIAPWNNLFLIIIVIWLQTG
;
A
#
# COMPACT_ATOMS: atom_id res chain seq x y z
N MET A 1 1.07 81.62 5.96
CA MET A 1 1.78 80.75 4.99
C MET A 1 2.11 79.43 5.69
N GLN A 2 1.30 78.39 5.49
CA GLN A 2 1.64 77.02 5.91
C GLN A 2 1.23 76.09 4.78
N GLN A 3 2.23 75.37 4.24
CA GLN A 3 2.13 74.49 3.08
C GLN A 3 1.41 73.19 3.47
N SER A 4 0.38 72.85 2.70
CA SER A 4 -0.25 71.54 2.68
C SER A 4 0.60 70.58 1.83
N THR A 5 1.31 69.65 2.45
CA THR A 5 1.97 68.54 1.76
C THR A 5 1.04 67.34 1.68
N THR A 6 0.28 67.26 0.60
CA THR A 6 -0.37 66.02 0.15
C THR A 6 0.72 65.01 -0.23
N PRO A 7 0.73 63.78 0.32
CA PRO A 7 1.62 62.74 -0.21
C PRO A 7 1.11 62.33 -1.59
N GLY A 8 1.97 62.45 -2.60
CA GLY A 8 1.68 62.10 -3.98
C GLY A 8 1.23 60.63 -4.09
N ARG A 9 0.09 60.43 -4.76
CA ARG A 9 -0.30 59.13 -5.30
C ARG A 9 0.76 58.71 -6.32
N GLY A 10 1.68 57.85 -5.90
CA GLY A 10 2.58 57.11 -6.78
C GLY A 10 1.78 56.15 -7.65
N GLY A 11 1.27 56.63 -8.79
CA GLY A 11 0.73 55.82 -9.86
C GLY A 11 1.86 55.05 -10.55
N GLY A 12 2.23 53.92 -9.99
CA GLY A 12 3.18 52.97 -10.56
C GLY A 12 2.69 51.56 -10.30
N ILE A 13 3.31 50.56 -10.94
CA ILE A 13 2.96 49.12 -10.86
C ILE A 13 2.69 48.66 -9.41
N ALA A 14 3.35 49.24 -8.41
CA ALA A 14 3.09 49.02 -6.98
C ALA A 14 1.65 49.38 -6.50
N GLY A 15 1.04 50.44 -7.04
CA GLY A 15 -0.35 50.82 -6.77
C GLY A 15 -1.38 49.88 -7.42
N LEU A 16 -1.05 49.32 -8.60
CA LEU A 16 -1.86 48.30 -9.25
C LEU A 16 -1.79 46.96 -8.51
N LEU A 17 -0.62 46.57 -8.01
CA LEU A 17 -0.43 45.36 -7.20
C LEU A 17 -1.16 45.41 -5.86
N THR A 18 -1.32 46.61 -5.27
CA THR A 18 -2.02 46.80 -3.99
C THR A 18 -3.53 47.01 -4.15
N SER A 19 -4.01 47.28 -5.37
CA SER A 19 -5.44 47.40 -5.69
C SER A 19 -6.19 46.07 -5.50
N THR A 20 -7.51 46.13 -5.27
CA THR A 20 -8.37 44.93 -5.13
C THR A 20 -8.24 43.99 -6.33
N VAL A 21 -8.08 44.54 -7.54
CA VAL A 21 -7.87 43.78 -8.77
C VAL A 21 -6.51 43.10 -8.78
N GLY A 22 -5.45 43.80 -8.34
CA GLY A 22 -4.11 43.23 -8.20
C GLY A 22 -4.06 42.05 -7.23
N ARG A 23 -4.70 42.18 -6.06
CA ARG A 23 -4.77 41.10 -5.06
C ARG A 23 -5.53 39.88 -5.57
N LEU A 24 -6.65 40.09 -6.26
CA LEU A 24 -7.41 39.00 -6.89
C LEU A 24 -6.58 38.28 -7.96
N LEU A 25 -5.88 39.02 -8.82
CA LEU A 25 -5.03 38.40 -9.84
C LEU A 25 -3.89 37.59 -9.22
N ILE A 26 -3.21 38.12 -8.20
CA ILE A 26 -2.12 37.42 -7.51
C ILE A 26 -2.65 36.16 -6.81
N SER A 27 -3.83 36.21 -6.20
CA SER A 27 -4.48 35.07 -5.53
C SER A 27 -4.68 33.88 -6.48
N PHE A 28 -5.03 34.10 -7.75
CA PHE A 28 -5.14 33.01 -8.73
C PHE A 28 -3.82 32.65 -9.42
N LEU A 29 -2.95 33.63 -9.67
CA LEU A 29 -1.70 33.42 -10.39
C LEU A 29 -0.69 32.58 -9.60
N ILE A 30 -0.53 32.83 -8.29
CA ILE A 30 0.47 32.13 -7.49
C ILE A 30 0.19 30.61 -7.41
N PRO A 31 -1.01 30.14 -7.03
CA PRO A 31 -1.33 28.70 -7.07
C PRO A 31 -1.19 28.08 -8.45
N ALA A 32 -1.58 28.79 -9.51
CA ALA A 32 -1.45 28.30 -10.88
C ALA A 32 0.03 28.12 -11.29
N ILE A 33 0.88 29.10 -10.98
CA ILE A 33 2.32 29.02 -11.23
C ILE A 33 2.94 27.88 -10.40
N SER A 34 2.61 27.80 -9.11
CA SER A 34 3.07 26.72 -8.25
C SER A 34 2.68 25.36 -8.81
N PHE A 35 1.44 25.18 -9.25
CA PHE A 35 1.00 23.93 -9.88
C PHE A 35 1.78 23.63 -11.16
N ILE A 36 2.00 24.62 -12.04
CA ILE A 36 2.78 24.46 -13.28
C ILE A 36 4.23 24.07 -12.98
N VAL A 37 4.87 24.70 -11.99
CA VAL A 37 6.24 24.38 -11.57
C VAL A 37 6.33 22.94 -11.07
N LEU A 38 5.38 22.52 -10.24
CA LEU A 38 5.31 21.14 -9.74
C LEU A 38 5.11 20.14 -10.88
N TRP A 39 4.20 20.45 -11.80
CA TRP A 39 3.91 19.64 -12.97
C TRP A 39 5.13 19.50 -13.89
N GLN A 40 5.85 20.58 -14.16
CA GLN A 40 7.08 20.53 -14.95
C GLN A 40 8.16 19.70 -14.28
N GLY A 41 8.35 19.84 -12.96
CA GLY A 41 9.31 19.01 -12.25
C GLY A 41 8.94 17.53 -12.26
N PHE A 42 7.65 17.19 -12.24
CA PHE A 42 7.19 15.81 -12.46
C PHE A 42 7.53 15.29 -13.86
N ILE A 43 7.27 16.09 -14.91
CA ILE A 43 7.61 15.72 -16.30
C ILE A 43 9.12 15.51 -16.42
N PHE A 44 9.92 16.41 -15.86
CA PHE A 44 11.38 16.28 -15.83
C PHE A 44 11.80 14.96 -15.17
N LEU A 45 11.25 14.62 -14.00
CA LEU A 45 11.57 13.37 -13.30
C LEU A 45 11.15 12.11 -14.08
N ARG A 46 10.02 12.18 -14.78
CA ARG A 46 9.49 11.06 -15.58
C ARG A 46 10.33 10.79 -16.82
N ASP A 47 10.75 11.85 -17.51
CA ASP A 47 11.39 11.77 -18.82
C ASP A 47 12.93 11.84 -18.72
N SER A 48 13.49 11.87 -17.50
CA SER A 48 14.94 11.92 -17.26
C SER A 48 15.60 10.56 -17.43
N ASP A 49 16.65 10.48 -18.26
CA ASP A 49 17.55 9.32 -18.38
C ASP A 49 18.69 9.30 -17.34
N ALA A 50 18.58 10.10 -16.27
CA ALA A 50 19.61 10.20 -15.24
C ALA A 50 19.77 8.90 -14.41
N PRO A 51 20.90 8.70 -13.71
CA PRO A 51 21.07 7.57 -12.79
C PRO A 51 19.93 7.48 -11.77
N LYS A 52 19.41 6.26 -11.54
CA LYS A 52 18.24 6.01 -10.66
C LYS A 52 18.36 6.62 -9.27
N LEU A 53 19.57 6.63 -8.70
CA LEU A 53 19.83 7.20 -7.37
C LEU A 53 19.61 8.72 -7.34
N ILE A 54 20.05 9.43 -8.39
CA ILE A 54 19.86 10.87 -8.53
C ILE A 54 18.37 11.17 -8.73
N ILE A 55 17.69 10.45 -9.63
CA ILE A 55 16.25 10.62 -9.85
C ILE A 55 15.48 10.40 -8.55
N SER A 56 15.84 9.38 -7.76
CA SER A 56 15.15 9.08 -6.49
C SER A 56 15.33 10.20 -5.47
N ILE A 57 16.55 10.74 -5.32
CA ILE A 57 16.82 11.86 -4.40
C ILE A 57 16.05 13.11 -4.84
N VAL A 58 16.14 13.48 -6.12
CA VAL A 58 15.44 14.64 -6.66
C VAL A 58 13.93 14.45 -6.55
N ALA A 59 13.41 13.25 -6.78
CA ALA A 59 11.99 12.93 -6.62
C ALA A 59 11.52 13.06 -5.17
N ILE A 60 12.33 12.66 -4.18
CA ILE A 60 12.00 12.86 -2.77
C ILE A 60 11.96 14.35 -2.44
N ILE A 61 13.01 15.10 -2.81
CA ILE A 61 13.09 16.54 -2.51
C ILE A 61 11.95 17.29 -3.20
N TRP A 62 11.72 17.02 -4.49
CA TRP A 62 10.69 17.68 -5.27
C TRP A 62 9.28 17.24 -4.87
N GLY A 63 9.09 15.97 -4.54
CA GLY A 63 7.81 15.44 -4.08
C GLY A 63 7.42 16.03 -2.72
N VAL A 64 8.29 15.90 -1.71
CA VAL A 64 8.04 16.41 -0.35
C VAL A 64 7.99 17.94 -0.36
N GLY A 65 9.01 18.59 -0.94
CA GLY A 65 9.08 20.04 -1.01
C GLY A 65 7.96 20.63 -1.85
N GLY A 66 7.56 19.93 -2.92
CA GLY A 66 6.49 20.37 -3.79
C GLY A 66 5.11 20.28 -3.15
N VAL A 67 4.85 19.21 -2.40
CA VAL A 67 3.62 19.08 -1.60
C VAL A 67 3.60 20.15 -0.49
N ALA A 68 4.72 20.40 0.18
CA ALA A 68 4.82 21.46 1.18
C ALA A 68 4.57 22.85 0.57
N LEU A 69 5.14 23.13 -0.60
CA LEU A 69 4.92 24.37 -1.34
C LEU A 69 3.45 24.52 -1.73
N LEU A 70 2.82 23.43 -2.19
CA LEU A 70 1.40 23.42 -2.54
C LEU A 70 0.54 23.77 -1.33
N PHE A 71 0.72 23.08 -0.19
CA PHE A 71 -0.03 23.40 1.03
C PHE A 71 0.24 24.80 1.54
N TRP A 72 1.49 25.27 1.48
CA TRP A 72 1.84 26.62 1.90
C TRP A 72 1.12 27.68 1.06
N VAL A 73 1.11 27.53 -0.26
CA VAL A 73 0.42 28.45 -1.18
C VAL A 73 -1.10 28.40 -1.01
N PHE A 74 -1.68 27.20 -0.89
CA PHE A 74 -3.12 27.09 -0.67
C PHE A 74 -3.56 27.62 0.70
N ASN A 75 -2.77 27.40 1.76
CA ASN A 75 -3.04 27.98 3.08
C ASN A 75 -2.95 29.51 3.02
N TRP A 76 -1.90 30.05 2.38
CA TRP A 76 -1.75 31.48 2.16
C TRP A 76 -2.91 32.10 1.36
N LEU A 77 -3.47 31.36 0.39
CA LEU A 77 -4.64 31.79 -0.36
C LEU A 77 -5.89 31.84 0.52
N VAL A 78 -6.10 30.80 1.33
CA VAL A 78 -7.28 30.72 2.21
C VAL A 78 -7.23 31.81 3.28
N GLU A 79 -6.06 32.12 3.83
CA GLU A 79 -5.86 33.20 4.82
C GLU A 79 -6.15 34.61 4.28
N GLN A 80 -6.22 34.81 2.96
CA GLN A 80 -6.64 36.11 2.39
C GLN A 80 -8.15 36.32 2.37
N LEU A 81 -8.92 35.26 2.61
CA LEU A 81 -10.37 35.34 2.70
C LEU A 81 -10.78 35.82 4.11
N SER A 82 -12.04 36.21 4.28
CA SER A 82 -12.57 36.57 5.60
C SER A 82 -12.53 35.37 6.54
N ASP A 83 -12.41 35.61 7.85
CA ASP A 83 -12.29 34.59 8.89
C ASP A 83 -13.33 33.45 8.78
N ASP A 84 -14.59 33.79 8.45
CA ASP A 84 -15.67 32.81 8.25
C ASP A 84 -15.39 31.81 7.10
N TRP A 85 -14.79 32.28 6.01
CA TRP A 85 -14.46 31.46 4.83
C TRP A 85 -13.16 30.70 5.04
N THR A 86 -12.20 31.29 5.74
CA THR A 86 -10.95 30.62 6.16
C THR A 86 -11.27 29.36 6.95
N ALA A 87 -12.09 29.47 8.00
CA ALA A 87 -12.49 28.34 8.84
C ALA A 87 -13.23 27.24 8.05
N ARG A 88 -13.98 27.61 7.01
CA ARG A 88 -14.73 26.66 6.17
C ARG A 88 -13.84 25.96 5.14
N LEU A 89 -12.88 26.66 4.53
CA LEU A 89 -12.09 26.13 3.41
C LEU A 89 -10.79 25.45 3.85
N GLN A 90 -10.23 25.82 4.99
CA GLN A 90 -8.97 25.27 5.49
C GLN A 90 -8.96 23.74 5.58
N PRO A 91 -10.01 23.05 6.10
CA PRO A 91 -10.02 21.59 6.12
C PRO A 91 -9.94 20.95 4.72
N TYR A 92 -10.60 21.55 3.73
CA TYR A 92 -10.61 21.04 2.35
C TYR A 92 -9.27 21.26 1.65
N VAL A 93 -8.52 22.31 1.98
CA VAL A 93 -7.17 22.50 1.44
C VAL A 93 -6.23 21.40 1.92
N PHE A 94 -6.29 21.03 3.21
CA PHE A 94 -5.41 20.01 3.76
C PHE A 94 -5.81 18.58 3.36
N VAL A 95 -7.12 18.29 3.36
CA VAL A 95 -7.65 16.94 3.08
C VAL A 95 -7.88 16.71 1.58
N GLY A 96 -8.17 17.77 0.82
CA GLY A 96 -8.55 17.71 -0.59
C GLY A 96 -7.56 16.97 -1.49
N PRO A 97 -6.24 17.27 -1.45
CA PRO A 97 -5.26 16.56 -2.27
C PRO A 97 -5.20 15.05 -1.97
N ALA A 98 -5.26 14.67 -0.68
CA ALA A 98 -5.29 13.26 -0.29
C ALA A 98 -6.56 12.57 -0.81
N MET A 99 -7.72 13.22 -0.67
CA MET A 99 -8.99 12.72 -1.20
C MET A 99 -8.98 12.61 -2.73
N ALA A 100 -8.40 13.58 -3.44
CA ALA A 100 -8.28 13.53 -4.90
C ALA A 100 -7.43 12.34 -5.35
N ILE A 101 -6.29 12.08 -4.69
CA ILE A 101 -5.44 10.91 -4.97
C ILE A 101 -6.20 9.61 -4.67
N LEU A 102 -6.88 9.51 -3.53
CA LEU A 102 -7.69 8.34 -3.18
C LEU A 102 -8.81 8.10 -4.18
N ILE A 103 -9.51 9.14 -4.61
CA ILE A 103 -10.55 9.02 -5.63
C ILE A 103 -9.96 8.53 -6.94
N TRP A 104 -8.84 9.11 -7.37
CA TRP A 104 -8.21 8.77 -8.64
C TRP A 104 -7.64 7.35 -8.68
N TYR A 105 -6.91 6.93 -7.65
CA TYR A 105 -6.20 5.66 -7.62
C TYR A 105 -7.01 4.48 -7.05
N LEU A 106 -8.04 4.75 -6.23
CA LEU A 106 -8.83 3.70 -5.59
C LEU A 106 -10.31 3.76 -6.00
N ALA A 107 -10.99 4.89 -5.78
CA ALA A 107 -12.44 4.95 -5.98
C ALA A 107 -12.85 4.80 -7.45
N LEU A 108 -12.19 5.53 -8.37
CA LEU A 108 -12.49 5.46 -9.80
C LEU A 108 -12.22 4.07 -10.38
N PRO A 109 -11.06 3.41 -10.14
CA PRO A 109 -10.87 2.02 -10.54
C PRO A 109 -11.89 1.06 -9.95
N THR A 110 -12.30 1.25 -8.68
CA THR A 110 -13.32 0.41 -8.02
C THR A 110 -14.69 0.55 -8.66
N VAL A 111 -15.14 1.77 -8.94
CA VAL A 111 -16.40 2.00 -9.65
C VAL A 111 -16.33 1.45 -11.07
N ARG A 112 -15.17 1.60 -11.73
CA ARG A 112 -14.94 1.05 -13.07
C ARG A 112 -14.98 -0.47 -13.07
N THR A 113 -14.33 -1.16 -12.14
CA THR A 113 -14.37 -2.62 -12.04
C THR A 113 -15.76 -3.12 -11.70
N PHE A 114 -16.49 -2.42 -10.83
CA PHE A 114 -17.90 -2.69 -10.56
C PHE A 114 -18.75 -2.57 -11.84
N TRP A 115 -18.59 -1.49 -12.60
CA TRP A 115 -19.29 -1.32 -13.87
C TRP A 115 -18.96 -2.43 -14.87
N ILE A 116 -17.68 -2.75 -15.05
CA ILE A 116 -17.21 -3.82 -15.95
C ILE A 116 -17.73 -5.20 -15.51
N SER A 117 -17.90 -5.44 -14.20
CA SER A 117 -18.41 -6.72 -13.70
C SER A 117 -19.85 -7.05 -14.12
N LEU A 118 -20.59 -6.07 -14.62
CA LEU A 118 -21.94 -6.25 -15.18
C LEU A 118 -21.91 -6.63 -16.67
N PHE A 119 -20.74 -6.73 -17.28
CA PHE A 119 -20.54 -7.12 -18.68
C PHE A 119 -19.97 -8.54 -18.80
N ASP A 120 -20.04 -9.10 -20.01
CA ASP A 120 -19.42 -10.37 -20.34
C ASP A 120 -17.87 -10.31 -20.29
N ARG A 121 -17.23 -11.45 -20.54
CA ARG A 121 -15.76 -11.58 -20.44
C ARG A 121 -15.00 -10.61 -21.35
N THR A 122 -15.57 -10.21 -22.49
CA THR A 122 -14.94 -9.26 -23.41
C THR A 122 -15.33 -7.80 -23.13
N SER A 123 -16.24 -7.57 -22.17
CA SER A 123 -16.80 -6.25 -21.83
C SER A 123 -17.62 -5.62 -22.96
N ASP A 124 -18.11 -6.42 -23.89
CA ASP A 124 -18.86 -5.95 -25.05
C ASP A 124 -20.38 -6.01 -24.82
N ASN A 125 -20.85 -7.02 -24.08
CA ASN A 125 -22.27 -7.23 -23.84
C ASN A 125 -22.62 -7.06 -22.36
N PHE A 126 -23.69 -6.33 -22.07
CA PHE A 126 -24.19 -6.17 -20.69
C PHE A 126 -24.98 -7.39 -20.24
N VAL A 127 -24.50 -8.09 -19.22
CA VAL A 127 -25.06 -9.35 -18.69
C VAL A 127 -25.71 -9.21 -17.32
N TRP A 128 -25.87 -7.97 -16.82
CA TRP A 128 -26.46 -7.68 -15.51
C TRP A 128 -25.78 -8.46 -14.37
N PHE A 129 -26.53 -9.32 -13.67
CA PHE A 129 -26.05 -10.06 -12.50
C PHE A 129 -25.61 -11.49 -12.79
N GLN A 130 -25.52 -11.90 -14.06
CA GLN A 130 -25.16 -13.28 -14.42
C GLN A 130 -23.80 -13.71 -13.85
N ASN A 131 -22.80 -12.82 -13.88
CA ASN A 131 -21.49 -13.07 -13.29
C ASN A 131 -21.57 -13.31 -11.77
N TYR A 132 -22.45 -12.61 -11.06
CA TYR A 132 -22.62 -12.79 -9.63
C TYR A 132 -23.30 -14.11 -9.28
N VAL A 133 -24.25 -14.58 -10.10
CA VAL A 133 -24.80 -15.94 -9.96
C VAL A 133 -23.70 -16.97 -10.22
N ALA A 134 -22.91 -16.80 -11.28
CA ALA A 134 -21.81 -17.68 -11.65
C ALA A 134 -20.79 -17.85 -10.50
N VAL A 135 -20.48 -16.77 -9.78
CA VAL A 135 -19.61 -16.78 -8.58
C VAL A 135 -20.07 -17.77 -7.52
N PHE A 136 -21.38 -18.01 -7.38
CA PHE A 136 -21.94 -18.96 -6.40
C PHE A 136 -22.36 -20.32 -6.99
N THR A 137 -22.36 -20.48 -8.30
CA THR A 137 -22.75 -21.74 -8.96
C THR A 137 -21.56 -22.47 -9.60
N GLU A 138 -20.50 -21.76 -9.99
CA GLU A 138 -19.33 -22.37 -10.60
C GLU A 138 -18.45 -23.05 -9.56
N ARG A 139 -18.09 -24.30 -9.85
CA ARG A 139 -17.27 -25.13 -8.96
C ARG A 139 -15.92 -24.49 -8.63
N SER A 140 -15.24 -23.90 -9.62
CA SER A 140 -13.96 -23.22 -9.46
C SER A 140 -14.05 -22.04 -8.47
N MET A 141 -15.11 -21.23 -8.57
CA MET A 141 -15.35 -20.09 -7.67
C MET A 141 -15.66 -20.56 -6.26
N ILE A 142 -16.52 -21.57 -6.10
CA ILE A 142 -16.85 -22.16 -4.79
C ILE A 142 -15.59 -22.76 -4.13
N GLU A 143 -14.75 -23.46 -4.91
CA GLU A 143 -13.47 -23.98 -4.42
C GLU A 143 -12.54 -22.85 -3.98
N ALA A 144 -12.44 -21.76 -4.76
CA ALA A 144 -11.66 -20.58 -4.38
C ALA A 144 -12.19 -19.91 -3.10
N PHE A 145 -13.51 -19.76 -2.93
CA PHE A 145 -14.10 -19.22 -1.70
C PHE A 145 -13.83 -20.09 -0.49
N ARG A 146 -14.06 -21.41 -0.61
CA ARG A 146 -13.81 -22.36 0.49
C ARG A 146 -12.34 -22.31 0.90
N ASN A 147 -11.43 -22.25 -0.07
CA ASN A 147 -10.00 -22.15 0.18
C ASN A 147 -9.67 -20.83 0.89
N ASN A 148 -10.13 -19.68 0.39
CA ASN A 148 -9.90 -18.38 1.06
C ASN A 148 -10.49 -18.33 2.48
N LEU A 149 -11.67 -18.91 2.69
CA LEU A 149 -12.28 -18.99 4.02
C LEU A 149 -11.47 -19.88 4.96
N MET A 150 -10.95 -21.01 4.48
CA MET A 150 -10.04 -21.86 5.24
C MET A 150 -8.75 -21.12 5.61
N TRP A 151 -8.15 -20.38 4.67
CA TRP A 151 -6.97 -19.54 4.91
C TRP A 151 -7.24 -18.46 5.94
N LEU A 152 -8.40 -17.80 5.87
CA LEU A 152 -8.82 -16.78 6.84
C LEU A 152 -9.01 -17.39 8.24
N ILE A 153 -9.81 -18.45 8.36
CA ILE A 153 -10.16 -19.03 9.66
C ILE A 153 -8.97 -19.73 10.29
N VAL A 154 -8.32 -20.63 9.55
CA VAL A 154 -7.23 -21.46 10.07
C VAL A 154 -5.93 -20.67 10.08
N GLY A 155 -5.55 -20.07 8.96
CA GLY A 155 -4.30 -19.32 8.85
C GLY A 155 -4.29 -18.10 9.75
N THR A 156 -5.19 -17.14 9.53
CA THR A 156 -5.22 -15.92 10.37
C THR A 156 -5.58 -16.25 11.82
N GLY A 157 -6.57 -17.11 12.06
CA GLY A 157 -7.00 -17.45 13.42
C GLY A 157 -5.90 -18.10 14.25
N LEU A 158 -5.17 -19.09 13.70
CA LEU A 158 -4.08 -19.75 14.43
C LEU A 158 -2.86 -18.84 14.57
N SER A 159 -2.49 -18.06 13.54
CA SER A 159 -1.37 -17.12 13.65
C SER A 159 -1.58 -16.09 14.75
N VAL A 160 -2.78 -15.49 14.83
CA VAL A 160 -3.10 -14.54 15.89
C VAL A 160 -3.14 -15.23 17.26
N SER A 161 -3.74 -16.42 17.33
CA SER A 161 -3.86 -17.17 18.59
C SER A 161 -2.50 -17.59 19.15
N PHE A 162 -1.63 -18.18 18.32
CA PHE A 162 -0.30 -18.60 18.74
C PHE A 162 0.63 -17.41 18.97
N GLY A 163 0.57 -16.38 18.11
CA GLY A 163 1.37 -15.16 18.30
C GLY A 163 1.05 -14.48 19.64
N LEU A 164 -0.24 -14.38 19.98
CA LEU A 164 -0.68 -13.86 21.27
C LEU A 164 -0.28 -14.78 22.43
N LEU A 165 -0.50 -16.09 22.31
CA LEU A 165 -0.13 -17.06 23.34
C LEU A 165 1.36 -16.96 23.67
N ILE A 166 2.21 -16.99 22.65
CA ILE A 166 3.66 -16.91 22.81
C ILE A 166 4.06 -15.54 23.39
N ALA A 167 3.46 -14.44 22.93
CA ALA A 167 3.73 -13.10 23.45
C ALA A 167 3.43 -13.01 24.96
N VAL A 168 2.29 -13.56 25.40
CA VAL A 168 1.88 -13.58 26.82
C VAL A 168 2.78 -14.50 27.66
N LEU A 169 3.18 -15.65 27.13
CA LEU A 169 4.09 -16.57 27.83
C LEU A 169 5.50 -15.95 27.97
N ALA A 170 5.99 -15.29 26.93
CA ALA A 170 7.31 -14.64 26.92
C ALA A 170 7.39 -13.45 27.88
N ASP A 171 6.27 -12.77 28.14
CA ASP A 171 6.15 -11.58 29.00
C ASP A 171 6.61 -11.81 30.45
N ARG A 172 6.56 -13.06 30.92
CA ARG A 172 6.97 -13.41 32.30
C ARG A 172 8.45 -13.79 32.42
N SER A 173 9.22 -13.76 31.33
CA SER A 173 10.61 -14.23 31.29
C SER A 173 11.61 -13.09 31.51
N ARG A 174 12.69 -13.35 32.24
CA ARG A 174 13.82 -12.41 32.37
C ARG A 174 14.55 -12.16 31.05
N PHE A 175 14.30 -12.99 30.03
CA PHE A 175 14.86 -12.88 28.68
C PHE A 175 13.81 -12.50 27.63
N GLU A 176 12.70 -11.86 28.05
CA GLU A 176 11.57 -11.46 27.20
C GLU A 176 12.01 -10.87 25.85
N ARG A 177 12.92 -9.89 25.86
CA ARG A 177 13.40 -9.21 24.64
C ARG A 177 14.07 -10.19 23.66
N VAL A 178 14.87 -11.12 24.14
CA VAL A 178 15.56 -12.09 23.27
C VAL A 178 14.57 -13.15 22.78
N ALA A 179 13.68 -13.64 23.65
CA ALA A 179 12.66 -14.60 23.28
C ALA A 179 11.71 -14.05 22.21
N LYS A 180 11.17 -12.84 22.40
CA LYS A 180 10.30 -12.16 21.41
C LYS A 180 11.03 -11.95 20.08
N SER A 181 12.30 -11.53 20.10
CA SER A 181 13.08 -11.35 18.86
C SER A 181 13.32 -12.66 18.09
N LEU A 182 13.60 -13.77 18.79
CA LEU A 182 13.82 -15.07 18.15
C LEU A 182 12.54 -15.66 17.57
N ILE A 183 11.45 -15.57 18.34
CA ILE A 183 10.13 -16.01 17.91
C ILE A 183 9.73 -15.18 16.69
N PHE A 184 9.76 -13.85 16.74
CA PHE A 184 9.29 -13.03 15.62
C PHE A 184 10.26 -12.93 14.43
N LEU A 185 11.41 -13.60 14.48
CA LEU A 185 12.43 -13.55 13.41
C LEU A 185 11.91 -14.05 12.05
N PRO A 186 11.11 -15.13 11.95
CA PRO A 186 10.57 -15.62 10.67
C PRO A 186 9.69 -14.61 9.94
N MET A 187 9.00 -13.70 10.64
CA MET A 187 8.20 -12.64 10.01
C MET A 187 9.03 -11.70 9.12
N ALA A 188 10.34 -11.60 9.37
CA ALA A 188 11.25 -10.80 8.55
C ALA A 188 11.68 -11.51 7.26
N ILE A 189 11.42 -12.82 7.14
CA ILE A 189 11.77 -13.61 5.95
C ILE A 189 10.77 -13.30 4.83
N SER A 190 11.26 -13.09 3.61
CA SER A 190 10.39 -12.88 2.44
C SER A 190 9.62 -14.16 2.10
N PHE A 191 8.41 -14.03 1.53
CA PHE A 191 7.63 -15.19 1.08
C PHE A 191 8.40 -16.08 0.09
N VAL A 192 9.23 -15.48 -0.77
CA VAL A 192 10.10 -16.23 -1.70
C VAL A 192 11.16 -17.02 -0.94
N GLY A 193 11.85 -16.39 0.01
CA GLY A 193 12.86 -17.06 0.84
C GLY A 193 12.25 -18.18 1.68
N ALA A 194 11.07 -17.94 2.27
CA ALA A 194 10.34 -18.94 3.02
C ALA A 194 9.93 -20.14 2.15
N GLY A 195 9.49 -19.89 0.92
CA GLY A 195 9.21 -20.95 -0.06
C GLY A 195 10.43 -21.82 -0.34
N ILE A 196 11.62 -21.20 -0.50
CA ILE A 196 12.88 -21.93 -0.68
C ILE A 196 13.22 -22.77 0.56
N ILE A 197 13.10 -22.21 1.77
CA ILE A 197 13.35 -22.93 3.03
C ILE A 197 12.45 -24.17 3.12
N TRP A 198 11.15 -24.01 2.88
CA TRP A 198 10.21 -25.12 2.97
C TRP A 198 10.36 -26.14 1.85
N ASN A 199 10.76 -25.71 0.64
CA ASN A 199 11.16 -26.63 -0.42
C ASN A 199 12.33 -27.52 0.02
N PHE A 200 13.35 -26.94 0.69
CA PHE A 200 14.43 -27.74 1.27
C PHE A 200 13.95 -28.66 2.40
N ILE A 201 13.07 -28.18 3.29
CA ILE A 201 12.52 -29.00 4.39
C ILE A 201 11.77 -30.22 3.84
N TYR A 202 11.02 -30.04 2.76
CA TYR A 202 10.24 -31.09 2.09
C TYR A 202 11.03 -31.88 1.05
N GLU A 203 12.28 -31.54 0.76
CA GLU A 203 13.08 -32.22 -0.28
C GLU A 203 13.17 -33.73 0.00
N VAL A 204 13.06 -34.53 -1.07
CA VAL A 204 13.01 -36.00 -0.99
C VAL A 204 14.11 -36.58 -1.83
N LYS A 205 14.88 -37.49 -1.24
CA LYS A 205 15.82 -38.32 -1.99
C LYS A 205 15.39 -39.79 -1.93
N PRO A 206 15.77 -40.61 -2.93
CA PRO A 206 15.57 -42.06 -2.86
C PRO A 206 16.19 -42.64 -1.57
N VAL A 207 15.65 -43.76 -1.09
CA VAL A 207 16.11 -44.43 0.15
C VAL A 207 17.60 -44.78 0.12
N SER A 208 18.13 -45.02 -1.09
CA SER A 208 19.53 -45.34 -1.35
C SER A 208 20.48 -44.14 -1.25
N ALA A 209 19.96 -42.92 -1.05
CA ALA A 209 20.76 -41.70 -0.94
C ALA A 209 20.53 -41.01 0.42
N PRO A 210 21.54 -40.27 0.93
CA PRO A 210 21.37 -39.46 2.13
C PRO A 210 20.21 -38.47 1.97
N GLN A 211 19.29 -38.47 2.94
CA GLN A 211 18.19 -37.51 2.97
C GLN A 211 18.73 -36.12 3.33
N ILE A 212 18.46 -35.14 2.47
CA ILE A 212 18.85 -33.74 2.70
C ILE A 212 17.68 -32.88 3.22
N GLY A 213 16.44 -33.34 3.02
CA GLY A 213 15.26 -32.70 3.58
C GLY A 213 15.06 -33.07 5.04
N LEU A 214 14.86 -32.07 5.89
CA LEU A 214 14.77 -32.23 7.34
C LEU A 214 13.65 -33.22 7.73
N LEU A 215 12.46 -33.10 7.14
CA LEU A 215 11.33 -33.96 7.50
C LEU A 215 11.53 -35.41 7.07
N ASN A 216 12.07 -35.64 5.86
CA ASN A 216 12.38 -36.99 5.41
C ASN A 216 13.52 -37.63 6.21
N ALA A 217 14.54 -36.86 6.58
CA ALA A 217 15.61 -37.35 7.45
C ALA A 217 15.06 -37.82 8.81
N LEU A 218 14.13 -37.07 9.40
CA LEU A 218 13.45 -37.46 10.65
C LEU A 218 12.57 -38.72 10.46
N PHE A 219 11.79 -38.80 9.38
CA PHE A 219 10.94 -39.96 9.09
C PHE A 219 11.76 -41.25 8.91
N VAL A 220 12.85 -41.19 8.15
CA VAL A 220 13.75 -42.32 7.93
C VAL A 220 14.49 -42.70 9.21
N ALA A 221 14.91 -41.72 10.02
CA ALA A 221 15.51 -41.97 11.33
C ALA A 221 14.57 -42.70 12.30
N LEU A 222 13.27 -42.49 12.17
CA LEU A 222 12.23 -43.21 12.91
C LEU A 222 11.86 -44.58 12.30
N GLY A 223 12.54 -45.00 11.23
CA GLY A 223 12.35 -46.29 10.56
C GLY A 223 11.26 -46.31 9.48
N ALA A 224 10.72 -45.14 9.09
CA ALA A 224 9.74 -45.04 8.01
C ALA A 224 10.42 -44.93 6.63
N GLN A 225 9.67 -45.21 5.56
CA GLN A 225 10.12 -44.97 4.19
C GLN A 225 10.04 -43.48 3.85
N PRO A 226 10.97 -42.93 3.02
CA PRO A 226 10.90 -41.55 2.57
C PRO A 226 9.56 -41.24 1.89
N GLN A 227 8.94 -40.13 2.25
CA GLN A 227 7.65 -39.69 1.72
C GLN A 227 7.83 -38.43 0.87
N PRO A 228 7.22 -38.36 -0.32
CA PRO A 228 7.22 -37.17 -1.17
C PRO A 228 6.29 -36.09 -0.59
N PHE A 229 6.69 -35.44 0.51
CA PHE A 229 5.95 -34.31 1.09
C PHE A 229 5.65 -33.17 0.10
N PRO A 230 6.49 -32.85 -0.91
CA PRO A 230 6.13 -31.89 -1.96
C PRO A 230 4.97 -32.40 -2.82
N ALA A 231 4.86 -33.71 -3.05
CA ALA A 231 3.67 -34.26 -3.69
C ALA A 231 2.43 -34.12 -2.79
N TRP A 232 2.59 -34.01 -1.47
CA TRP A 232 1.48 -33.75 -0.56
C TRP A 232 1.00 -32.30 -0.60
N THR A 233 1.88 -31.36 -0.97
CA THR A 233 1.45 -30.03 -1.43
C THR A 233 0.80 -30.04 -2.81
N ASP A 234 0.82 -31.15 -3.55
CA ASP A 234 0.07 -31.28 -4.81
C ASP A 234 -1.22 -32.10 -4.65
N ILE A 235 -1.39 -32.83 -3.54
CA ILE A 235 -2.59 -33.62 -3.25
C ILE A 235 -3.70 -32.71 -2.71
N ALA A 236 -4.76 -32.51 -3.50
CA ALA A 236 -5.99 -31.92 -3.01
C ALA A 236 -6.70 -32.88 -2.03
N PRO A 237 -7.23 -32.40 -0.87
CA PRO A 237 -7.29 -31.01 -0.40
C PRO A 237 -6.13 -30.58 0.53
N TRP A 238 -5.20 -31.49 0.84
CA TRP A 238 -4.17 -31.31 1.87
C TRP A 238 -3.15 -30.22 1.54
N ASN A 239 -2.93 -29.94 0.27
CA ASN A 239 -2.11 -28.81 -0.20
C ASN A 239 -2.34 -27.53 0.61
N ASN A 240 -3.59 -27.07 0.67
CA ASN A 240 -3.91 -25.81 1.33
C ASN A 240 -3.53 -25.80 2.80
N LEU A 241 -3.69 -26.92 3.50
CA LEU A 241 -3.35 -27.00 4.92
C LEU A 241 -1.83 -26.93 5.14
N PHE A 242 -1.04 -27.60 4.29
CA PHE A 242 0.41 -27.50 4.38
C PHE A 242 0.91 -26.09 4.08
N LEU A 243 0.36 -25.43 3.06
CA LEU A 243 0.69 -24.03 2.78
C LEU A 243 0.29 -23.09 3.93
N ILE A 244 -0.88 -23.32 4.54
CA ILE A 244 -1.32 -22.54 5.71
C ILE A 244 -0.37 -22.73 6.89
N ILE A 245 0.14 -23.95 7.15
CA ILE A 245 1.11 -24.21 8.23
C ILE A 245 2.39 -23.39 8.02
N ILE A 246 2.90 -23.32 6.79
CA ILE A 246 4.07 -22.49 6.45
C ILE A 246 3.81 -21.03 6.81
N VAL A 247 2.62 -20.52 6.47
CA VAL A 247 2.24 -19.14 6.76
C VAL A 247 2.03 -18.92 8.26
N ILE A 248 1.47 -19.88 8.99
CA ILE A 248 1.35 -19.80 10.44
C ILE A 248 2.73 -19.69 11.08
N TRP A 249 3.68 -20.53 10.66
CA TRP A 249 5.06 -20.44 11.13
C TRP A 249 5.69 -19.08 10.81
N LEU A 250 5.54 -18.58 9.58
CA LEU A 250 6.06 -17.26 9.21
C LEU A 250 5.48 -16.12 10.03
N GLN A 251 4.16 -16.14 10.28
CA GLN A 251 3.45 -15.03 10.92
C GLN A 251 3.48 -15.10 12.46
N THR A 252 3.60 -16.30 13.02
CA THR A 252 3.68 -16.52 14.46
C THR A 252 5.10 -16.36 14.98
N GLY A 253 6.04 -16.99 14.27
CA GLY A 253 7.36 -17.29 14.80
C GLY A 253 7.59 -18.74 15.20
#